data_AF-A0A1B7W3V6-F1
#
_entry.id   AF-A0A1B7W3V6-F1
#
_cell.length_a   1.000
_cell.length_b   1.000
_cell.length_c   1.000
_cell.angle_alpha   90.00
_cell.angle_beta   90.00
_cell.angle_gamma   90.00
#
_symmetry.space_group_name_H-M   'P 1'
#
loop_
_entity.id
_entity.type
_entity.pdbx_description
1 polymer ?
#
loop_
_entity_poly.entity_id
_entity_poly.type
_entity_poly.pdbx_seq_one_letter_code
_entity_poly.pdbx_strand_id
1 'polypeptide(L)'
;MGMLATKDHGDIFQELLKPGDKLYLVPVPDSNSADLEELAKLGTSICPDLNFCHIYQDVFSALDAAFSDTDNQVVLCGSLYLIGYFLAIS
;
A
#
# COMPACT_ATOMS: atom_id res chain seq x y z
N MET A 1 -1.12 1.52 -0.56
CA MET A 1 -0.66 1.58 0.84
C MET A 1 0.83 1.91 0.86
N GLY A 2 1.23 2.86 1.69
CA GLY A 2 2.66 3.11 1.99
C GLY A 2 2.85 3.26 3.48
N MET A 3 3.95 2.70 4.01
CA MET A 3 4.23 2.65 5.45
C MET A 3 5.64 3.15 5.74
N LEU A 4 5.83 3.70 6.94
CA LEU A 4 7.16 4.04 7.45
C LEU A 4 7.89 2.77 7.92
N ALA A 5 9.22 2.72 7.80
CA ALA A 5 10.04 1.58 8.18
C ALA A 5 9.97 1.25 9.69
N THR A 6 9.58 2.21 10.53
CA THR A 6 9.46 2.03 11.99
C THR A 6 8.11 1.48 12.45
N LYS A 7 7.17 1.23 11.53
CA LYS A 7 5.85 0.68 11.84
C LYS A 7 5.91 -0.83 12.00
N ASP A 8 4.97 -1.37 12.77
CA ASP A 8 4.75 -2.81 12.82
C ASP A 8 3.96 -3.26 11.59
N HIS A 9 4.68 -3.61 10.52
CA HIS A 9 4.06 -3.97 9.24
C HIS A 9 3.24 -5.25 9.30
N GLY A 10 3.65 -6.19 10.17
CA GLY A 10 3.01 -7.49 10.28
C GLY A 10 1.61 -7.37 10.87
N ASP A 11 1.51 -6.72 12.03
CA ASP A 11 0.23 -6.50 12.70
C ASP A 11 -0.72 -5.64 11.85
N ILE A 12 -0.19 -4.61 11.18
CA ILE A 12 -0.99 -3.78 10.27
C ILE A 12 -1.57 -4.61 9.12
N PHE A 13 -0.78 -5.49 8.51
CA PHE A 13 -1.26 -6.34 7.42
C PHE A 13 -2.26 -7.39 7.92
N GLN A 14 -2.07 -7.97 9.10
CA GLN A 14 -3.01 -8.95 9.67
C GLN A 14 -4.40 -8.33 9.91
N GLU A 15 -4.44 -7.07 10.36
CA GLU A 15 -5.71 -6.38 10.64
C GLU A 15 -6.40 -5.87 9.37
N LEU A 16 -5.64 -5.47 8.34
CA LEU A 16 -6.18 -4.80 7.16
C LEU A 16 -6.42 -5.73 5.97
N LEU A 17 -5.54 -6.71 5.73
CA LEU A 17 -5.62 -7.55 4.53
C LEU A 17 -6.66 -8.66 4.70
N LYS A 18 -7.50 -8.82 3.68
CA LYS A 18 -8.48 -9.90 3.60
C LYS A 18 -8.26 -10.72 2.32
N PRO A 19 -8.66 -12.00 2.31
CA PRO A 19 -8.63 -12.81 1.09
C PRO A 19 -9.37 -12.12 -0.07
N GLY A 20 -8.76 -12.13 -1.25
CA GLY A 20 -9.28 -11.47 -2.45
C GLY A 20 -8.92 -9.98 -2.59
N ASP A 21 -8.30 -9.37 -1.57
CA ASP A 21 -7.85 -7.97 -1.68
C ASP A 21 -6.74 -7.79 -2.72
N LYS A 22 -6.63 -6.55 -3.20
CA LYS A 22 -5.56 -6.09 -4.08
C LYS A 22 -4.67 -5.10 -3.33
N LEU A 23 -3.39 -5.45 -3.18
CA LEU A 23 -2.41 -4.64 -2.46
C LEU A 23 -1.52 -3.87 -3.44
N TYR A 24 -1.61 -2.54 -3.40
CA TYR A 24 -0.78 -1.63 -4.19
C TYR A 24 0.21 -0.93 -3.25
N LEU A 25 1.50 -1.27 -3.32
CA LEU A 25 2.54 -0.73 -2.43
C LEU A 25 3.23 0.47 -3.08
N VAL A 26 3.41 1.54 -2.30
CA VAL A 26 4.06 2.78 -2.74
C VAL A 26 5.01 3.30 -1.68
N PRO A 27 6.10 3.99 -2.06
CA PRO A 27 6.96 4.63 -1.08
C PRO A 27 6.24 5.79 -0.40
N VAL A 28 6.55 6.06 0.86
CA VAL A 28 6.09 7.27 1.56
C VAL A 28 7.05 8.43 1.23
N PRO A 29 6.59 9.52 0.59
CA PRO A 29 7.45 10.64 0.20
C PRO A 29 8.15 11.29 1.40
N ASP A 30 9.37 11.81 1.16
CA ASP A 30 10.16 12.62 2.09
C ASP A 30 10.35 12.03 3.51
N SER A 31 10.27 10.72 3.64
CA SER A 31 10.27 10.03 4.93
C SER A 31 11.04 8.72 4.89
N ASN A 32 11.26 8.13 6.06
CA ASN A 32 11.85 6.81 6.24
C ASN A 32 10.85 5.72 5.79
N SER A 33 10.59 5.64 4.48
CA SER A 33 9.70 4.64 3.88
C SER A 33 10.23 3.24 4.14
N ALA A 34 9.31 2.30 4.40
CA ALA A 34 9.64 0.88 4.48
C ALA A 34 10.12 0.35 3.12
N ASP A 35 10.90 -0.74 3.17
CA ASP A 35 11.31 -1.47 1.97
C ASP A 35 10.09 -2.14 1.33
N LEU A 36 9.80 -1.77 0.09
CA LEU A 36 8.59 -2.21 -0.60
C LEU A 36 8.65 -3.69 -1.00
N GLU A 37 9.84 -4.23 -1.27
CA GLU A 37 10.00 -5.66 -1.57
C GLU A 37 9.78 -6.51 -0.32
N GLU A 38 10.29 -6.06 0.83
CA GLU A 38 10.03 -6.73 2.11
C GLU A 38 8.53 -6.67 2.45
N LEU A 39 7.89 -5.51 2.25
CA LEU A 39 6.44 -5.39 2.45
C LEU A 39 5.63 -6.28 1.50
N ALA A 40 6.03 -6.41 0.24
CA ALA A 40 5.33 -7.29 -0.71
C ALA A 40 5.43 -8.76 -0.28
N LYS A 41 6.62 -9.20 0.13
CA LYS A 41 6.86 -10.56 0.66
C LYS A 41 6.05 -10.79 1.93
N LEU A 42 6.04 -9.83 2.84
CA LEU A 42 5.30 -9.92 4.10
C LEU A 42 3.78 -9.97 3.86
N GLY A 43 3.25 -9.11 2.99
CA GLY A 43 1.83 -9.09 2.63
C GLY A 43 1.38 -10.44 2.05
N THR A 44 2.17 -11.00 1.14
CA THR A 44 1.89 -12.32 0.52
C THR A 44 2.02 -13.46 1.55
N SER A 45 2.94 -13.34 2.51
CA SER A 45 3.10 -14.33 3.58
C SER A 45 1.95 -14.31 4.58
N ILE A 46 1.38 -13.13 4.88
CA ILE A 46 0.30 -12.96 5.85
C ILE A 46 -1.06 -13.31 5.22
N CYS A 47 -1.28 -12.85 3.99
CA CYS A 47 -2.48 -13.12 3.23
C CYS A 47 -2.10 -13.76 1.88
N PRO A 48 -1.91 -15.08 1.83
CA PRO A 48 -1.52 -15.78 0.59
C PRO A 48 -2.61 -15.73 -0.49
N ASP A 49 -3.87 -15.53 -0.09
CA ASP A 49 -5.02 -15.40 -0.99
C ASP A 49 -5.25 -13.95 -1.47
N LEU A 50 -4.20 -13.11 -1.47
CA LEU A 50 -4.25 -11.81 -2.14
C LEU A 50 -4.41 -12.03 -3.65
N ASN A 51 -5.40 -11.35 -4.23
CA ASN A 51 -5.66 -11.44 -5.67
C ASN A 51 -4.59 -10.68 -6.48
N PHE A 52 -3.94 -9.70 -5.85
CA PHE A 52 -2.94 -8.85 -6.48
C PHE A 52 -2.01 -8.25 -5.43
N CYS A 53 -0.70 -8.20 -5.71
CA CYS A 53 0.26 -7.46 -4.91
C CYS A 53 1.35 -6.88 -5.82
N HIS A 54 1.42 -5.56 -5.96
CA HIS A 54 2.42 -4.89 -6.80
C HIS A 54 3.00 -3.64 -6.15
N ILE A 55 4.24 -3.35 -6.54
CA ILE A 55 4.98 -2.16 -6.13
C ILE A 55 4.91 -1.12 -7.25
N TYR A 56 4.68 0.13 -6.87
CA TYR A 56 4.63 1.28 -7.75
C TYR A 56 5.62 2.34 -7.28
N GLN A 57 6.10 3.14 -8.23
CA GLN A 57 7.11 4.16 -7.96
C GLN A 57 6.56 5.31 -7.10
N ASP A 58 5.27 5.61 -7.21
CA ASP A 58 4.63 6.72 -6.51
C ASP A 58 3.13 6.47 -6.31
N VAL A 59 2.50 7.33 -5.51
CA VAL A 59 1.08 7.21 -5.16
C VAL A 59 0.15 7.40 -6.37
N PHE A 60 0.51 8.22 -7.35
CA PHE A 60 -0.34 8.53 -8.49
C PHE A 60 -0.37 7.35 -9.47
N SER A 61 0.79 6.78 -9.79
CA SER A 61 0.86 5.59 -10.65
C SER A 61 0.14 4.38 -10.05
N ALA A 62 0.16 4.22 -8.73
CA ALA A 62 -0.63 3.19 -8.04
C ALA A 62 -2.14 3.46 -8.09
N LEU A 63 -2.56 4.70 -7.88
CA LEU A 63 -3.98 5.07 -7.94
C LEU A 63 -4.53 4.91 -9.36
N ASP A 64 -3.79 5.35 -10.39
CA ASP A 64 -4.18 5.16 -11.80
C ASP A 64 -4.42 3.68 -12.12
N ALA A 65 -3.53 2.80 -11.66
CA ALA A 65 -3.68 1.37 -11.82
C ALA A 65 -4.87 0.81 -11.02
N ALA A 66 -5.07 1.27 -9.78
CA ALA A 66 -6.17 0.80 -8.92
C ALA A 66 -7.55 1.19 -9.47
N PHE A 67 -7.68 2.39 -10.04
CA PHE A 67 -8.94 2.86 -10.62
C PHE A 67 -9.21 2.33 -12.03
N SER A 68 -8.17 1.93 -12.78
CA SER A 68 -8.33 1.37 -14.13
C SER A 68 -8.91 -0.04 -14.14
N ASP A 69 -8.74 -0.78 -13.04
CA ASP A 69 -8.95 -2.24 -13.02
C ASP A 69 -10.32 -2.65 -12.44
N THR A 70 -11.06 -1.78 -11.73
CA THR A 70 -12.32 -2.15 -11.06
C THR A 70 -13.24 -0.97 -10.65
N ASP A 71 -14.55 -1.23 -10.49
CA ASP A 71 -15.50 -0.41 -9.70
C ASP A 71 -15.36 -0.61 -8.17
N ASN A 72 -14.25 -1.20 -7.69
CA ASN A 72 -14.06 -1.51 -6.27
C ASN A 72 -13.65 -0.26 -5.49
N GLN A 73 -13.97 -0.26 -4.19
CA GLN A 73 -13.55 0.81 -3.29
C GLN A 73 -12.03 0.81 -3.13
N VAL A 74 -11.38 1.88 -3.62
CA VAL A 74 -9.94 2.10 -3.44
C VAL A 74 -9.69 2.83 -2.13
N VAL A 75 -8.80 2.30 -1.29
CA VAL A 75 -8.42 2.89 0.00
C VAL A 75 -6.95 3.27 0.01
N LEU A 76 -6.67 4.58 0.07
CA LEU A 76 -5.32 5.11 0.32
C LEU A 76 -5.05 5.14 1.82
N CYS A 77 -4.10 4.34 2.29
CA CYS A 77 -3.79 4.19 3.72
C CYS A 77 -2.31 3.83 4.01
N GLY A 78 -1.97 3.74 5.29
CA GLY A 78 -0.68 3.28 5.83
C GLY A 78 0.17 4.39 6.46
N SER A 79 0.11 5.62 5.95
CA SER A 79 0.88 6.75 6.47
C SER A 79 0.14 8.06 6.32
N LEU A 80 0.13 8.86 7.40
CA LEU A 80 -0.39 10.25 7.36
C LEU A 80 0.46 11.15 6.47
N TYR A 81 1.77 10.90 6.35
CA TYR A 81 2.64 11.64 5.42
C TYR A 81 2.25 11.36 3.97
N LEU A 82 1.94 10.10 3.64
CA LEU A 82 1.49 9.72 2.30
C LEU A 82 0.14 10.38 1.97
N ILE A 83 -0.81 10.31 2.91
CA ILE A 83 -2.14 10.94 2.75
C ILE A 83 -2.00 12.46 2.64
N GLY A 84 -1.19 13.08 3.49
CA GLY A 84 -0.93 14.52 3.46
C GLY A 84 -0.26 14.97 2.17
N TYR A 85 0.72 14.21 1.67
CA TYR A 85 1.36 14.46 0.37
C TYR A 85 0.34 14.42 -0.77
N PHE A 86 -0.49 13.38 -0.81
CA PHE A 86 -1.56 13.26 -1.80
C PHE A 86 -2.52 14.46 -1.72
N LEU A 87 -3.02 14.78 -0.53
CA LEU A 87 -3.99 15.87 -0.30
C LEU A 87 -3.43 17.28 -0.55
N ALA A 88 -2.11 17.47 -0.45
CA ALA A 88 -1.47 18.76 -0.70
C ALA A 88 -1.33 19.07 -2.20
N ILE A 89 -1.38 18.03 -3.05
CA ILE A 89 -1.16 18.12 -4.50
C ILE A 89 -2.46 17.90 -5.29
N SER A 90 -3.46 17.25 -4.68
CA SER A 90 -4.78 16.96 -5.25
C SER A 90 -5.71 18.17 -5.29
#